data_AF-A0A1I5VZJ5-F1
#
_entry.id   AF-A0A1I5VZJ5-F1
#
_cell.length_a   1.000
_cell.length_b   1.000
_cell.length_c   1.000
_cell.angle_alpha   90.00
_cell.angle_beta   90.00
_cell.angle_gamma   90.00
#
_symmetry.space_group_name_H-M   'P 1'
#
loop_
_entity.id
_entity.type
_entity.pdbx_description
1 polymer ?
#
loop_
_entity_poly.entity_id
_entity_poly.type
_entity_poly.pdbx_seq_one_letter_code
_entity_poly.pdbx_strand_id
1 'polypeptide(L)'
;MDMASLSSTLLFIAFVAYLIATFLFGGAVKSSNTQTTKSFDRWGKLAITVTILGFIANIGYFITRWIAAGHAPVSNLFEFTTAFGMMVVGAFILIYFIYKTPALGLFALPIAVLIIAYASMFPTEITPLIPALKSYWLTIHVITAAMGEAILAISAVAGFIYLLKNIDLTKKSKERFWIEAVMYVLVLVVGFVVSTLSFSLADYSAEYSYISKDETEHNIEYTMPALFGMNESVAITEGALDPLIEMPPLVNAKKLTTVVWSILIGSVIYLLLRLILRKRLATVLQPLTKKSNSQLMDEIGYRSVLIGFPVFTLGALIFAMIWAHEAWSRFWGWDPKEVWALITFLFYAVFLHLRLSKGWEGKKSAWIALIGFIIIMFNLIAVNLILAGLHSYA
;
A
#
# COMPACT_ATOMS: atom_id res chain seq x y z
N MET A 1 5.30 -24.65 17.44
CA MET A 1 5.17 -23.23 17.06
C MET A 1 3.78 -22.79 17.46
N ASP A 2 3.67 -21.72 18.23
CA ASP A 2 2.38 -21.09 18.52
C ASP A 2 1.77 -20.50 17.22
N MET A 3 0.45 -20.38 17.15
CA MET A 3 -0.26 -19.92 15.95
C MET A 3 0.18 -18.51 15.54
N ALA A 4 0.47 -17.62 16.50
CA ALA A 4 1.01 -16.29 16.19
C ALA A 4 2.40 -16.37 15.55
N SER A 5 3.29 -17.23 16.06
CA SER A 5 4.64 -17.41 15.49
C SER A 5 4.61 -18.03 14.08
N LEU A 6 3.70 -18.98 13.84
CA LEU A 6 3.48 -19.57 12.52
C LEU A 6 2.95 -18.52 11.54
N SER A 7 2.01 -17.70 12.00
CA SER A 7 1.46 -16.58 11.23
C SER A 7 2.57 -15.66 10.72
N SER A 8 3.42 -15.13 11.59
CA SER A 8 4.53 -14.25 11.20
C SER A 8 5.50 -14.92 10.21
N THR A 9 5.78 -16.21 10.39
CA THR A 9 6.63 -16.98 9.47
C THR A 9 6.01 -17.09 8.08
N LEU A 10 4.70 -17.38 8.00
CA LEU A 10 3.96 -17.49 6.74
C LEU A 10 3.88 -16.16 5.99
N LEU A 11 3.73 -15.03 6.70
CA LEU A 11 3.78 -13.70 6.11
C LEU A 11 5.15 -13.41 5.51
N PHE A 12 6.23 -13.76 6.21
CA PHE A 12 7.59 -13.60 5.69
C PHE A 12 7.84 -14.46 4.45
N ILE A 13 7.39 -15.72 4.45
CA ILE A 13 7.47 -16.60 3.27
C ILE A 13 6.72 -15.98 2.08
N ALA A 14 5.50 -15.47 2.31
CA ALA A 14 4.72 -14.78 1.27
C ALA A 14 5.47 -13.57 0.71
N PHE A 15 6.02 -12.73 1.59
CA PHE A 15 6.80 -11.55 1.22
C PHE A 15 7.99 -11.90 0.31
N VAL A 16 8.80 -12.88 0.71
CA VAL A 16 9.95 -13.35 -0.09
C VAL A 16 9.50 -13.96 -1.42
N ALA A 17 8.42 -14.74 -1.41
CA ALA A 17 7.87 -15.33 -2.64
C ALA A 17 7.42 -14.24 -3.63
N TYR A 18 6.75 -13.17 -3.18
CA TYR A 18 6.33 -12.07 -4.04
C TYR A 18 7.52 -11.26 -4.60
N LEU A 19 8.58 -11.08 -3.82
CA LEU A 19 9.84 -10.49 -4.30
C LEU A 19 10.44 -11.34 -5.42
N ILE A 20 10.59 -12.66 -5.20
CA ILE A 20 11.12 -13.57 -6.21
C ILE A 20 10.23 -13.55 -7.47
N ALA A 21 8.92 -13.66 -7.31
CA ALA A 21 7.95 -13.65 -8.41
C ALA A 21 8.02 -12.36 -9.24
N THR A 22 8.27 -11.20 -8.62
CA THR A 22 8.50 -9.93 -9.33
C THR A 22 9.65 -10.05 -10.33
N PHE A 23 10.80 -10.56 -9.89
CA PHE A 23 11.96 -10.75 -10.78
C PHE A 23 11.67 -11.77 -11.88
N LEU A 24 10.92 -12.84 -11.57
CA LEU A 24 10.50 -13.83 -12.56
C LEU A 24 9.56 -13.23 -13.62
N PHE A 25 8.61 -12.37 -13.23
CA PHE A 25 7.78 -11.62 -14.17
C PHE A 25 8.61 -10.65 -15.02
N GLY A 26 9.63 -10.00 -14.44
CA GLY A 26 10.61 -9.21 -15.18
C GLY A 26 11.36 -10.05 -16.24
N GLY A 27 11.76 -11.27 -15.86
CA GLY A 27 12.33 -12.27 -16.77
C GLY A 27 11.37 -12.65 -17.89
N ALA A 28 10.09 -12.87 -17.60
CA ALA A 28 9.06 -13.18 -18.60
C ALA A 28 8.89 -12.02 -19.60
N VAL A 29 8.74 -10.80 -19.10
CA VAL A 29 8.59 -9.59 -19.92
C VAL A 29 9.82 -9.37 -20.81
N LYS A 30 11.04 -9.57 -20.29
CA LYS A 30 12.29 -9.43 -21.04
C LYS A 30 12.54 -10.58 -22.02
N SER A 31 12.26 -11.83 -21.64
CA SER A 31 12.45 -13.03 -22.48
C SER A 31 11.53 -13.05 -23.70
N SER A 32 10.46 -12.26 -23.71
CA SER A 32 9.66 -12.05 -24.92
C SER A 32 10.51 -11.53 -26.11
N ASN A 33 11.72 -10.98 -25.88
CA ASN A 33 12.59 -10.45 -26.94
C ASN A 33 13.29 -11.50 -27.81
N THR A 34 13.43 -12.73 -27.34
CA THR A 34 13.96 -13.85 -28.11
C THR A 34 12.79 -14.57 -28.80
N GLN A 35 12.93 -14.91 -30.09
CA GLN A 35 11.90 -15.56 -30.93
C GLN A 35 11.34 -16.91 -30.40
N THR A 36 11.75 -17.36 -29.22
CA THR A 36 11.31 -18.60 -28.59
C THR A 36 10.10 -18.36 -27.68
N THR A 37 8.90 -18.56 -28.22
CA THR A 37 7.61 -18.56 -27.48
C THR A 37 7.63 -19.45 -26.22
N LYS A 38 8.42 -20.54 -26.24
CA LYS A 38 8.58 -21.49 -25.13
C LYS A 38 9.25 -20.88 -23.88
N SER A 39 10.20 -19.96 -24.01
CA SER A 39 10.89 -19.37 -22.85
C SER A 39 9.97 -18.38 -22.12
N PHE A 40 9.28 -17.51 -22.88
CA PHE A 40 8.29 -16.58 -22.34
C PHE A 40 7.23 -17.29 -21.50
N ASP A 41 6.68 -18.39 -22.03
CA ASP A 41 5.67 -19.21 -21.34
C ASP A 41 6.22 -19.87 -20.07
N ARG A 42 7.48 -20.33 -20.06
CA ARG A 42 8.13 -20.91 -18.86
C ARG A 42 8.32 -19.89 -17.75
N TRP A 43 8.89 -18.71 -18.04
CA TRP A 43 9.11 -17.67 -17.03
C TRP A 43 7.80 -17.14 -16.46
N GLY A 44 6.79 -16.92 -17.31
CA GLY A 44 5.45 -16.51 -16.86
C GLY A 44 4.79 -17.55 -15.98
N LYS A 45 4.86 -18.83 -16.35
CA LYS A 45 4.35 -19.96 -15.54
C LYS A 45 5.06 -20.06 -14.20
N LEU A 46 6.40 -20.00 -14.18
CA LEU A 46 7.17 -20.04 -12.94
C LEU A 46 6.82 -18.86 -12.04
N ALA A 47 6.73 -17.64 -12.60
CA ALA A 47 6.36 -16.44 -11.86
C ALA A 47 4.99 -16.59 -11.18
N ILE A 48 3.96 -16.97 -11.94
CA ILE A 48 2.61 -17.13 -11.36
C ILE A 48 2.55 -18.29 -10.36
N THR A 49 3.27 -19.40 -10.57
CA THR A 49 3.36 -20.49 -9.59
C THR A 49 3.95 -20.01 -8.28
N VAL A 50 5.06 -19.27 -8.31
CA VAL A 50 5.67 -18.70 -7.09
C VAL A 50 4.72 -17.69 -6.43
N THR A 51 4.02 -16.86 -7.22
CA THR A 51 3.00 -15.95 -6.67
C THR A 51 1.88 -16.71 -5.96
N ILE A 52 1.38 -17.80 -6.54
CA ILE A 52 0.30 -18.60 -5.95
C ILE A 52 0.78 -19.27 -4.66
N LEU A 53 2.00 -19.81 -4.63
CA LEU A 53 2.57 -20.37 -3.39
C LEU A 53 2.73 -19.31 -2.31
N GLY A 54 3.21 -18.12 -2.67
CA GLY A 54 3.25 -16.97 -1.77
C GLY A 54 1.87 -16.56 -1.28
N PHE A 55 0.86 -16.59 -2.14
CA PHE A 55 -0.52 -16.26 -1.79
C PHE A 55 -1.16 -17.29 -0.87
N ILE A 56 -0.89 -18.58 -1.08
CA ILE A 56 -1.30 -19.65 -0.14
C ILE A 56 -0.65 -19.43 1.22
N ALA A 57 0.64 -19.08 1.28
CA ALA A 57 1.30 -18.74 2.54
C ALA A 57 0.66 -17.50 3.19
N ASN A 58 0.30 -16.47 2.41
CA ASN A 58 -0.35 -15.26 2.94
C ASN A 58 -1.76 -15.54 3.48
N ILE A 59 -2.53 -16.41 2.82
CA ILE A 59 -3.80 -16.93 3.35
C ILE A 59 -3.55 -17.70 4.64
N GLY A 60 -2.50 -18.53 4.68
CA GLY A 60 -2.07 -19.23 5.88
C GLY A 60 -1.76 -18.27 7.03
N TYR A 61 -1.04 -17.17 6.77
CA TYR A 61 -0.82 -16.08 7.73
C TYR A 61 -2.16 -15.55 8.27
N PHE A 62 -3.08 -15.20 7.38
CA PHE A 62 -4.37 -14.62 7.74
C PHE A 62 -5.21 -15.58 8.60
N ILE A 63 -5.28 -16.87 8.22
CA ILE A 63 -6.04 -17.89 8.97
C ILE A 63 -5.41 -18.18 10.32
N THR A 64 -4.09 -18.40 10.37
CA THR A 64 -3.40 -18.70 11.64
C THR A 64 -3.45 -17.51 12.61
N ARG A 65 -3.38 -16.28 12.10
CA ARG A 65 -3.58 -15.08 12.93
C ARG A 65 -5.01 -14.95 13.44
N TRP A 66 -6.00 -15.26 12.59
CA TRP A 66 -7.40 -15.30 13.01
C TRP A 66 -7.60 -16.27 14.18
N ILE A 67 -7.08 -17.49 14.06
CA ILE A 67 -7.17 -18.51 15.11
C ILE A 67 -6.49 -18.01 16.41
N ALA A 68 -5.30 -17.41 16.30
CA ALA A 68 -4.58 -16.89 17.46
C ALA A 68 -5.30 -15.72 18.16
N ALA A 69 -5.91 -14.82 17.38
CA ALA A 69 -6.59 -13.64 17.90
C ALA A 69 -8.03 -13.88 18.35
N GLY A 70 -8.67 -14.95 17.86
CA GLY A 70 -10.10 -15.22 18.08
C GLY A 70 -11.03 -14.33 17.25
N HIS A 71 -10.49 -13.49 16.36
CA HIS A 71 -11.24 -12.64 15.44
C HIS A 71 -10.47 -12.45 14.13
N ALA A 72 -11.13 -11.95 13.08
CA ALA A 72 -10.47 -11.71 11.81
C ALA A 72 -9.34 -10.67 11.96
N PRO A 73 -8.14 -10.88 11.38
CA PRO A 73 -7.01 -9.98 11.48
C PRO A 73 -7.20 -8.79 10.54
N VAL A 74 -8.10 -7.90 10.91
CA VAL A 74 -8.38 -6.61 10.24
C VAL A 74 -8.62 -5.50 11.28
N SER A 75 -8.18 -5.73 12.51
CA SER A 75 -8.56 -4.94 13.69
C SER A 75 -7.62 -3.77 13.99
N ASN A 76 -6.40 -3.82 13.46
CA ASN A 76 -5.37 -2.79 13.61
C ASN A 76 -4.68 -2.54 12.26
N LEU A 77 -3.77 -1.55 12.21
CA LEU A 77 -3.12 -1.15 10.97
C LEU A 77 -2.14 -2.19 10.41
N PHE A 78 -1.43 -2.95 11.25
CA PHE A 78 -0.58 -4.05 10.77
C PHE A 78 -1.44 -5.09 10.01
N GLU A 79 -2.50 -5.52 10.67
CA GLU A 79 -3.44 -6.53 10.17
C GLU A 79 -4.18 -6.07 8.91
N PHE A 80 -4.76 -4.87 8.94
CA PHE A 80 -5.45 -4.29 7.79
C PHE A 80 -4.51 -4.13 6.59
N THR A 81 -3.31 -3.58 6.80
CA THR A 81 -2.37 -3.31 5.70
C THR A 81 -1.84 -4.60 5.08
N THR A 82 -1.53 -5.62 5.88
CA THR A 82 -1.14 -6.94 5.37
C THR A 82 -2.29 -7.63 4.62
N ALA A 83 -3.52 -7.56 5.13
CA ALA A 83 -4.71 -8.07 4.46
C ALA A 83 -4.99 -7.32 3.14
N PHE A 84 -4.82 -5.99 3.10
CA PHE A 84 -4.94 -5.21 1.88
C PHE A 84 -3.89 -5.62 0.84
N GLY A 85 -2.63 -5.76 1.24
CA GLY A 85 -1.57 -6.28 0.37
C GLY A 85 -1.89 -7.69 -0.16
N MET A 86 -2.44 -8.57 0.67
CA MET A 86 -2.94 -9.89 0.26
C MET A 86 -4.01 -9.77 -0.82
N MET A 87 -5.00 -8.90 -0.64
CA MET A 87 -6.09 -8.72 -1.60
C MET A 87 -5.61 -8.13 -2.93
N VAL A 88 -4.62 -7.24 -2.93
CA VAL A 88 -3.99 -6.74 -4.17
C VAL A 88 -3.35 -7.90 -4.95
N VAL A 89 -2.66 -8.82 -4.26
CA VAL A 89 -2.10 -10.03 -4.91
C VAL A 89 -3.22 -10.93 -5.41
N GLY A 90 -4.28 -11.16 -4.63
CA GLY A 90 -5.43 -11.97 -5.04
C GLY A 90 -6.13 -11.41 -6.28
N ALA A 91 -6.37 -10.10 -6.31
CA ALA A 91 -6.94 -9.40 -7.47
C ALA A 91 -6.02 -9.51 -8.70
N PHE A 92 -4.70 -9.38 -8.51
CA PHE A 92 -3.73 -9.61 -9.58
C PHE A 92 -3.80 -11.04 -10.12
N ILE A 93 -3.80 -12.06 -9.26
CA ILE A 93 -3.88 -13.48 -9.67
C ILE A 93 -5.13 -13.71 -10.51
N LEU A 94 -6.29 -13.22 -10.04
CA LEU A 94 -7.55 -13.35 -10.76
C LEU A 94 -7.48 -12.71 -12.16
N ILE A 95 -6.99 -11.47 -12.24
CA ILE A 95 -6.84 -10.76 -13.52
C ILE A 95 -5.80 -11.43 -14.42
N TYR A 96 -4.73 -12.00 -13.85
CA TYR A 96 -3.74 -12.76 -14.61
C TYR A 96 -4.36 -14.00 -15.27
N PHE A 97 -5.26 -14.72 -14.60
CA PHE A 97 -5.93 -15.87 -15.21
C PHE A 97 -6.94 -15.49 -16.30
N ILE A 98 -7.54 -14.30 -16.22
CA ILE A 98 -8.46 -13.79 -17.24
C ILE A 98 -7.69 -13.33 -18.50
N TYR A 99 -6.66 -12.51 -18.33
CA TYR A 99 -5.99 -11.82 -19.46
C TYR A 99 -4.59 -12.32 -19.79
N LYS A 100 -4.01 -13.21 -18.98
CA LYS A 100 -2.69 -13.85 -19.17
C LYS A 100 -1.59 -12.84 -19.52
N THR A 101 -1.54 -11.73 -18.79
CA THR A 101 -0.60 -10.63 -19.05
C THR A 101 0.47 -10.54 -17.95
N PRO A 102 1.69 -11.08 -18.17
CA PRO A 102 2.80 -11.03 -17.21
C PRO A 102 3.21 -9.62 -16.77
N ALA A 103 3.00 -8.62 -17.63
CA ALA A 103 3.32 -7.23 -17.29
C ALA A 103 2.56 -6.75 -16.05
N LEU A 104 1.34 -7.20 -15.80
CA LEU A 104 0.61 -6.83 -14.59
C LEU A 104 1.34 -7.31 -13.33
N GLY A 105 1.89 -8.53 -13.34
CA GLY A 105 2.60 -9.09 -12.18
C GLY A 105 3.87 -8.34 -11.84
N LEU A 106 4.59 -7.87 -12.87
CA LEU A 106 5.80 -7.06 -12.72
C LEU A 106 5.54 -5.74 -11.98
N PHE A 107 4.35 -5.14 -12.09
CA PHE A 107 4.03 -3.87 -11.46
C PHE A 107 3.12 -4.00 -10.22
N ALA A 108 2.21 -4.99 -10.19
CA ALA A 108 1.32 -5.21 -9.06
C ALA A 108 2.04 -5.81 -7.84
N LEU A 109 2.95 -6.77 -8.03
CA LEU A 109 3.64 -7.42 -6.91
C LEU A 109 4.56 -6.49 -6.14
N PRO A 110 5.38 -5.62 -6.77
CA PRO A 110 6.15 -4.61 -6.02
C PRO A 110 5.28 -3.72 -5.15
N ILE A 111 4.12 -3.29 -5.65
CA ILE A 111 3.19 -2.46 -4.89
C ILE A 111 2.67 -3.23 -3.67
N ALA A 112 2.25 -4.49 -3.84
CA ALA A 112 1.81 -5.32 -2.74
C ALA A 112 2.92 -5.60 -1.71
N VAL A 113 4.15 -5.84 -2.17
CA VAL A 113 5.33 -6.02 -1.31
C VAL A 113 5.61 -4.75 -0.50
N LEU A 114 5.55 -3.57 -1.13
CA LEU A 114 5.74 -2.30 -0.43
C LEU A 114 4.64 -2.04 0.59
N ILE A 115 3.38 -2.39 0.29
CA ILE A 115 2.27 -2.32 1.24
C ILE A 115 2.52 -3.23 2.44
N ILE A 116 2.91 -4.50 2.21
CA ILE A 116 3.21 -5.45 3.29
C ILE A 116 4.43 -5.00 4.10
N ALA A 117 5.47 -4.47 3.44
CA ALA A 117 6.62 -3.92 4.13
C ALA A 117 6.25 -2.72 5.00
N TYR A 118 5.40 -1.82 4.50
CA TYR A 118 4.87 -0.70 5.27
C TYR A 118 4.09 -1.17 6.50
N ALA A 119 3.37 -2.29 6.41
CA ALA A 119 2.64 -2.84 7.55
C ALA A 119 3.55 -3.13 8.76
N SER A 120 4.81 -3.52 8.54
CA SER A 120 5.78 -3.84 9.61
C SER A 120 6.13 -2.66 10.54
N MET A 121 5.69 -1.44 10.21
CA MET A 121 5.77 -0.27 11.08
C MET A 121 4.87 -0.32 12.30
N PHE A 122 3.78 -1.06 12.18
CA PHE A 122 2.73 -1.05 13.17
C PHE A 122 2.96 -2.18 14.18
N PRO A 123 2.50 -1.99 15.44
CA PRO A 123 2.50 -3.03 16.44
C PRO A 123 1.98 -4.36 15.87
N THR A 124 2.78 -5.41 16.04
CA THR A 124 2.48 -6.75 15.49
C THR A 124 1.83 -7.67 16.52
N GLU A 125 1.67 -7.18 17.74
CA GLU A 125 1.05 -7.85 18.87
C GLU A 125 -0.45 -8.05 18.60
N ILE A 126 -0.99 -9.12 19.18
CA ILE A 126 -2.42 -9.38 19.17
C ILE A 126 -3.02 -8.75 20.42
N THR A 127 -3.83 -7.72 20.22
CA THR A 127 -4.51 -7.01 21.30
C THR A 127 -6.00 -7.38 21.33
N PRO A 128 -6.63 -7.48 22.51
CA PRO A 128 -8.08 -7.70 22.59
C PRO A 128 -8.87 -6.58 21.90
N LEU A 129 -9.99 -6.94 21.27
CA LEU A 129 -10.88 -5.97 20.65
C LEU A 129 -11.52 -5.03 21.68
N ILE A 130 -11.45 -3.73 21.43
CA ILE A 130 -12.27 -2.74 22.13
C ILE A 130 -13.77 -2.96 21.81
N PRO A 131 -14.70 -2.55 22.67
CA PRO A 131 -16.14 -2.85 22.50
C PRO A 131 -16.71 -2.48 21.13
N ALA A 132 -16.33 -1.33 20.56
CA ALA A 132 -16.79 -0.87 19.25
C ALA A 132 -16.38 -1.79 18.08
N LEU A 133 -15.35 -2.64 18.25
CA LEU A 133 -14.87 -3.57 17.24
C LEU A 133 -15.48 -4.98 17.37
N LYS A 134 -16.25 -5.26 18.43
CA LYS A 134 -16.88 -6.56 18.68
C LYS A 134 -18.18 -6.74 17.89
N SER A 135 -18.10 -6.62 16.56
CA SER A 135 -19.22 -6.87 15.65
C SER A 135 -18.77 -7.63 14.40
N TYR A 136 -19.59 -8.58 13.97
CA TYR A 136 -19.39 -9.28 12.68
C TYR A 136 -19.43 -8.31 11.50
N TRP A 137 -20.17 -7.21 11.61
CA TRP A 137 -20.26 -6.21 10.56
C TRP A 137 -18.95 -5.47 10.34
N LEU A 138 -18.11 -5.28 11.37
CA LEU A 138 -16.76 -4.74 11.17
C LEU A 138 -15.97 -5.63 10.21
N THR A 139 -15.98 -6.94 10.46
CA THR A 139 -15.23 -7.89 9.65
C THR A 139 -15.72 -7.88 8.20
N ILE A 140 -17.04 -7.92 7.99
CA ILE A 140 -17.67 -7.88 6.67
C ILE A 140 -17.35 -6.56 5.95
N HIS A 141 -17.50 -5.43 6.64
CA HIS A 141 -17.18 -4.10 6.15
C HIS A 141 -15.73 -4.01 5.69
N VAL A 142 -14.77 -4.26 6.59
CA VAL A 142 -13.35 -3.99 6.34
C VAL A 142 -12.79 -4.93 5.27
N ILE A 143 -13.14 -6.22 5.30
CA ILE A 143 -12.70 -7.18 4.27
C ILE A 143 -13.26 -6.81 2.91
N THR A 144 -14.56 -6.46 2.84
CA THR A 144 -15.19 -6.10 1.56
C THR A 144 -14.66 -4.76 1.03
N ALA A 145 -14.41 -3.78 1.91
CA ALA A 145 -13.82 -2.49 1.55
C ALA A 145 -12.41 -2.68 0.98
N ALA A 146 -11.54 -3.39 1.70
CA ALA A 146 -10.17 -3.68 1.27
C ALA A 146 -10.15 -4.47 -0.06
N MET A 147 -11.11 -5.37 -0.27
CA MET A 147 -11.23 -6.13 -1.52
C MET A 147 -11.62 -5.20 -2.68
N GLY A 148 -12.57 -4.29 -2.47
CA GLY A 148 -12.93 -3.26 -3.44
C GLY A 148 -11.74 -2.39 -3.81
N GLU A 149 -11.05 -1.84 -2.82
CA GLU A 149 -9.84 -1.03 -3.01
C GLU A 149 -8.73 -1.79 -3.75
N ALA A 150 -8.53 -3.07 -3.44
CA ALA A 150 -7.51 -3.90 -4.08
C ALA A 150 -7.82 -4.13 -5.57
N ILE A 151 -9.08 -4.36 -5.93
CA ILE A 151 -9.51 -4.46 -7.33
C ILE A 151 -9.32 -3.12 -8.04
N LEU A 152 -9.67 -2.01 -7.39
CA LEU A 152 -9.44 -0.66 -7.92
C LEU A 152 -7.95 -0.36 -8.12
N ALA A 153 -7.06 -0.88 -7.26
CA ALA A 153 -5.62 -0.76 -7.41
C ALA A 153 -5.10 -1.42 -8.71
N ILE A 154 -5.69 -2.54 -9.15
CA ILE A 154 -5.34 -3.16 -10.44
C ILE A 154 -5.64 -2.21 -11.61
N SER A 155 -6.66 -1.37 -11.49
CA SER A 155 -6.92 -0.33 -12.49
C SER A 155 -5.76 0.66 -12.62
N ALA A 156 -5.21 1.10 -11.49
CA ALA A 156 -4.05 1.99 -11.48
C ALA A 156 -2.80 1.32 -12.01
N VAL A 157 -2.57 0.03 -11.72
CA VAL A 157 -1.46 -0.75 -12.29
C VAL A 157 -1.56 -0.79 -13.81
N ALA A 158 -2.73 -1.15 -14.36
CA ALA A 158 -2.94 -1.19 -15.79
C ALA A 158 -2.80 0.20 -16.43
N GLY A 159 -3.35 1.24 -15.79
CA GLY A 159 -3.19 2.64 -16.17
C GLY A 159 -1.72 3.08 -16.18
N PHE A 160 -0.93 2.70 -15.19
CA PHE A 160 0.49 3.02 -15.13
C PHE A 160 1.27 2.38 -16.27
N ILE A 161 1.02 1.09 -16.56
CA ILE A 161 1.63 0.38 -17.69
C ILE A 161 1.26 1.08 -19.01
N TYR A 162 -0.02 1.46 -19.16
CA TYR A 162 -0.49 2.23 -20.31
C TYR A 162 0.30 3.54 -20.46
N LEU A 163 0.42 4.32 -19.40
CA LEU A 163 1.09 5.62 -19.44
C LEU A 163 2.57 5.49 -19.75
N LEU A 164 3.28 4.57 -19.08
CA LEU A 164 4.68 4.28 -19.36
C LEU A 164 4.92 3.86 -20.80
N LYS A 165 4.01 3.07 -21.39
CA LYS A 165 4.14 2.64 -22.78
C LYS A 165 3.90 3.78 -23.78
N ASN A 166 2.85 4.57 -23.58
CA ASN A 166 2.34 5.49 -24.61
C ASN A 166 2.89 6.92 -24.48
N ILE A 167 3.53 7.30 -23.37
CA ILE A 167 4.12 8.64 -23.18
C ILE A 167 5.58 8.65 -23.61
N ASP A 168 5.95 9.62 -24.44
CA ASP A 168 7.34 9.88 -24.82
C ASP A 168 8.10 10.50 -23.63
N LEU A 169 8.97 9.70 -23.00
CA LEU A 169 9.79 10.12 -21.86
C LEU A 169 11.09 10.82 -22.28
N THR A 170 11.41 10.88 -23.57
CA THR A 170 12.63 11.56 -24.07
C THR A 170 12.44 13.08 -24.06
N LYS A 171 11.24 13.55 -24.42
CA LYS A 171 10.89 14.99 -24.46
C LYS A 171 10.46 15.52 -23.11
N LYS A 172 10.68 16.82 -22.85
CA LYS A 172 10.17 17.48 -21.64
C LYS A 172 8.65 17.63 -21.75
N SER A 173 7.91 17.07 -20.80
CA SER A 173 6.45 17.21 -20.70
C SER A 173 6.00 17.13 -19.24
N LYS A 174 4.81 17.68 -18.94
CA LYS A 174 4.17 17.55 -17.62
C LYS A 174 3.94 16.09 -17.25
N GLU A 175 3.63 15.27 -18.24
CA GLU A 175 3.30 13.85 -18.05
C GLU A 175 4.52 13.02 -17.69
N ARG A 176 5.65 13.28 -18.35
CA ARG A 176 6.93 12.69 -17.96
C ARG A 176 7.29 13.07 -16.52
N PHE A 177 7.07 14.32 -16.12
CA PHE A 177 7.31 14.77 -14.75
C PHE A 177 6.46 13.96 -13.76
N TRP A 178 5.16 13.82 -14.00
CA TRP A 178 4.26 13.09 -13.10
C TRP A 178 4.54 11.58 -13.05
N ILE A 179 4.92 10.95 -14.17
CA ILE A 179 5.37 9.56 -14.16
C ILE A 179 6.63 9.41 -13.30
N GLU A 180 7.62 10.30 -13.45
CA GLU A 180 8.81 10.25 -12.61
C GLU A 180 8.50 10.58 -11.14
N ALA A 181 7.52 11.43 -10.86
CA ALA A 181 7.05 11.68 -9.50
C ALA A 181 6.45 10.43 -8.86
N VAL A 182 5.67 9.63 -9.61
CA VAL A 182 5.20 8.32 -9.15
C VAL A 182 6.39 7.40 -8.84
N MET A 183 7.39 7.35 -9.72
CA MET A 183 8.60 6.57 -9.47
C MET A 183 9.36 7.03 -8.22
N TYR A 184 9.47 8.34 -8.03
CA TYR A 184 10.10 8.93 -6.86
C TYR A 184 9.37 8.54 -5.58
N VAL A 185 8.04 8.65 -5.54
CA VAL A 185 7.23 8.24 -4.39
C VAL A 185 7.43 6.76 -4.07
N LEU A 186 7.46 5.87 -5.07
CA LEU A 186 7.77 4.45 -4.84
C LEU A 186 9.17 4.25 -4.23
N VAL A 187 10.17 5.04 -4.64
CA VAL A 187 11.50 5.00 -4.02
C VAL A 187 11.49 5.57 -2.61
N LEU A 188 10.64 6.53 -2.28
CA LEU A 188 10.47 6.99 -0.89
C LEU A 188 9.94 5.87 0.01
N VAL A 189 9.00 5.05 -0.49
CA VAL A 189 8.53 3.87 0.26
C VAL A 189 9.65 2.83 0.40
N VAL A 190 10.52 2.66 -0.60
CA VAL A 190 11.73 1.83 -0.43
C VAL A 190 12.68 2.43 0.61
N GLY A 191 12.88 3.75 0.59
CA GLY A 191 13.69 4.46 1.58
C GLY A 191 13.17 4.30 3.00
N PHE A 192 11.85 4.30 3.17
CA PHE A 192 11.18 3.96 4.41
C PHE A 192 11.53 2.54 4.90
N VAL A 193 11.45 1.53 4.02
CA VAL A 193 11.78 0.13 4.39
C VAL A 193 13.26 0.02 4.77
N VAL A 194 14.14 0.62 3.97
CA VAL A 194 15.59 0.61 4.23
C VAL A 194 15.92 1.31 5.54
N SER A 195 15.29 2.45 5.85
CA SER A 195 15.54 3.17 7.10
C SER A 195 15.16 2.32 8.31
N THR A 196 13.96 1.74 8.28
CA THR A 196 13.45 0.92 9.39
C THR A 196 14.30 -0.32 9.61
N LEU A 197 14.69 -1.02 8.54
CA LEU A 197 15.58 -2.18 8.64
C LEU A 197 16.97 -1.78 9.13
N SER A 198 17.52 -0.66 8.67
CA SER A 198 18.88 -0.23 9.07
C SER A 198 18.96 0.10 10.55
N PHE A 199 17.98 0.83 11.09
CA PHE A 199 17.95 1.16 12.53
C PHE A 199 17.56 -0.03 13.40
N SER A 200 16.69 -0.92 12.92
CA SER A 200 16.39 -2.18 13.60
C SER A 200 17.60 -3.10 13.67
N LEU A 201 18.42 -3.19 12.61
CA LEU A 201 19.67 -3.98 12.61
C LEU A 201 20.77 -3.36 13.47
N ALA A 202 20.68 -2.05 13.75
CA ALA A 202 21.56 -1.35 14.66
C ALA A 202 21.06 -1.40 16.12
N ASP A 203 19.97 -2.12 16.39
CA ASP A 203 19.30 -2.21 17.70
C ASP A 203 19.04 -0.82 18.33
N TYR A 204 18.68 0.17 17.50
CA TYR A 204 18.40 1.52 18.00
C TYR A 204 17.06 1.56 18.74
N SER A 205 17.09 1.99 20.00
CA SER A 205 15.91 2.37 20.78
C SER A 205 16.27 3.56 21.68
N ALA A 206 15.36 4.53 21.78
CA ALA A 206 15.48 5.68 22.66
C ALA A 206 14.11 6.08 23.21
N GLU A 207 14.02 6.21 24.54
CA GLU A 207 12.81 6.64 25.24
C GLU A 207 12.88 8.11 25.62
N TYR A 208 11.73 8.78 25.48
CA TYR A 208 11.54 10.17 25.87
C TYR A 208 10.25 10.28 26.67
N SER A 209 10.24 11.07 27.75
CA SER A 209 9.00 11.53 28.37
C SER A 209 8.48 12.74 27.62
N TYR A 210 7.17 12.95 27.64
CA TYR A 210 6.52 14.12 27.05
C TYR A 210 5.20 14.43 27.75
N ILE A 211 4.75 15.68 27.61
CA ILE A 211 3.46 16.12 28.16
C ILE A 211 2.39 16.06 27.07
N SER A 212 1.32 15.31 27.34
CA SER A 212 0.18 15.14 26.44
C SER A 212 -0.76 16.36 26.44
N LYS A 213 -1.84 16.28 25.66
CA LYS A 213 -2.89 17.31 25.63
C LYS A 213 -3.65 17.45 26.94
N ASP A 214 -3.74 16.37 27.71
CA ASP A 214 -4.39 16.31 29.00
C ASP A 214 -3.44 16.64 30.15
N GLU A 215 -2.28 17.23 29.84
CA GLU A 215 -1.25 17.65 30.81
C GLU A 215 -0.70 16.47 31.65
N THR A 216 -0.79 15.25 31.11
CA THR A 216 -0.26 14.04 31.73
C THR A 216 1.07 13.66 31.11
N GLU A 217 1.99 13.19 31.95
CA GLU A 217 3.30 12.72 31.49
C GLU A 217 3.17 11.31 30.91
N HIS A 218 3.70 11.13 29.71
CA HIS A 218 3.73 9.86 29.01
C HIS A 218 5.11 9.59 28.42
N ASN A 219 5.43 8.31 28.24
CA ASN A 219 6.66 7.90 27.59
C ASN A 219 6.40 7.50 26.14
N ILE A 220 7.34 7.80 25.27
CA ILE A 220 7.34 7.37 23.89
C ILE A 220 8.70 6.79 23.51
N GLU A 221 8.67 5.60 22.95
CA GLU A 221 9.86 4.93 22.41
C GLU A 221 10.03 5.26 20.93
N TYR A 222 11.22 5.72 20.55
CA TYR A 222 11.65 5.93 19.17
C TYR A 222 12.56 4.78 18.72
N THR A 223 12.20 4.16 17.61
CA THR A 223 12.99 3.08 16.96
C THR A 223 13.93 3.58 15.88
N MET A 224 14.08 4.91 15.78
CA MET A 224 15.03 5.61 14.93
C MET A 224 15.35 6.97 15.55
N PRO A 225 16.51 7.57 15.26
CA PRO A 225 16.89 8.86 15.85
C PRO A 225 15.79 9.91 15.74
N ALA A 226 15.41 10.48 16.88
CA ALA A 226 14.34 11.46 16.99
C ALA A 226 14.76 12.74 16.26
N LEU A 227 14.12 13.03 15.12
CA LEU A 227 14.29 14.31 14.43
C LEU A 227 13.36 15.37 15.03
N PHE A 228 12.20 14.93 15.52
CA PHE A 228 11.18 15.77 16.12
C PHE A 228 10.83 15.23 17.50
N GLY A 229 10.70 16.13 18.46
CA GLY A 229 10.31 15.84 19.84
C GLY A 229 8.81 16.03 20.00
N MET A 230 8.21 15.32 20.96
CA MET A 230 6.88 15.67 21.44
C MET A 230 6.96 16.95 22.29
N ASN A 231 5.82 17.49 22.71
CA ASN A 231 5.79 18.71 23.52
C ASN A 231 6.53 18.51 24.85
N GLU A 232 7.50 19.39 25.13
CA GLU A 232 8.34 19.33 26.33
C GLU A 232 9.04 17.98 26.50
N SER A 233 9.56 17.43 25.39
CA SER A 233 10.13 16.08 25.40
C SER A 233 11.50 16.04 26.07
N VAL A 234 11.68 15.16 27.05
CA VAL A 234 12.96 14.95 27.73
C VAL A 234 13.45 13.53 27.48
N ALA A 235 14.71 13.38 27.07
CA ALA A 235 15.32 12.07 26.88
C ALA A 235 15.47 11.33 28.21
N ILE A 236 14.95 10.11 28.28
CA ILE A 236 15.13 9.18 29.40
C ILE A 236 16.38 8.32 29.14
N THR A 237 16.58 7.88 27.90
CA THR A 237 17.72 7.05 27.51
C THR A 237 19.00 7.86 27.48
N GLU A 238 20.02 7.38 28.20
CA GLU A 238 21.33 8.02 28.27
C GLU A 238 22.02 8.04 26.89
N GLY A 239 22.48 9.21 26.46
CA GLY A 239 23.12 9.38 25.15
C GLY A 239 22.16 9.44 23.95
N ALA A 240 20.85 9.47 24.18
CA ALA A 240 19.88 9.74 23.13
C ALA A 240 20.07 11.15 22.54
N LEU A 241 19.85 11.28 21.24
CA LEU A 241 19.95 12.57 20.57
C LEU A 241 18.77 13.46 20.95
N ASP A 242 19.06 14.72 21.29
CA ASP A 242 18.01 15.71 21.48
C ASP A 242 17.28 15.94 20.14
N PRO A 243 15.93 15.98 20.16
CA PRO A 243 15.19 16.28 18.95
C PRO A 243 15.50 17.68 18.42
N LEU A 244 15.51 17.85 17.09
CA LEU A 244 15.85 19.14 16.48
C LEU A 244 14.78 20.21 16.73
N ILE A 245 13.52 19.79 16.76
CA ILE A 245 12.35 20.66 16.92
C ILE A 245 11.26 19.90 17.69
N GLU A 246 10.68 20.53 18.71
CA GLU A 246 9.50 20.01 19.40
C GLU A 246 8.22 20.32 18.63
N MET A 247 7.32 19.35 18.57
CA MET A 247 6.03 19.46 17.91
C MET A 247 4.93 19.75 18.94
N PRO A 248 3.89 20.51 18.56
CA PRO A 248 2.73 20.70 19.42
C PRO A 248 2.05 19.34 19.72
N PRO A 249 1.31 19.21 20.84
CA PRO A 249 0.65 17.96 21.24
C PRO A 249 -0.33 17.37 20.22
N LEU A 250 -0.69 18.14 19.18
CA LEU A 250 -1.55 17.72 18.07
C LEU A 250 -0.83 16.84 17.04
N VAL A 251 0.50 16.94 16.94
CA VAL A 251 1.29 16.28 15.90
C VAL A 251 2.11 15.17 16.52
N ASN A 252 1.96 13.94 16.01
CA ASN A 252 2.74 12.80 16.47
C ASN A 252 4.17 12.89 15.90
N ALA A 253 5.12 13.32 16.73
CA ALA A 253 6.51 13.55 16.36
C ALA A 253 7.27 12.27 15.95
N LYS A 254 6.93 11.10 16.54
CA LYS A 254 7.46 9.79 16.13
C LYS A 254 7.08 9.45 14.70
N LYS A 255 5.78 9.58 14.37
CA LYS A 255 5.29 9.36 12.99
C LYS A 255 5.94 10.33 12.01
N LEU A 256 6.06 11.61 12.37
CA LEU A 256 6.72 12.62 11.53
C LEU A 256 8.20 12.31 11.30
N THR A 257 8.91 11.90 12.35
CA THR A 257 10.31 11.46 12.29
C THR A 257 10.48 10.33 11.29
N THR A 258 9.61 9.33 11.32
CA THR A 258 9.63 8.23 10.36
C THR A 258 9.40 8.68 8.91
N VAL A 259 8.42 9.56 8.70
CA VAL A 259 8.16 10.14 7.37
C VAL A 259 9.39 10.91 6.88
N VAL A 260 10.02 11.73 7.71
CA VAL A 260 11.20 12.50 7.29
C VAL A 260 12.40 11.58 6.99
N TRP A 261 12.67 10.56 7.81
CA TRP A 261 13.71 9.58 7.50
C TRP A 261 13.48 8.86 6.17
N SER A 262 12.23 8.48 5.88
CA SER A 262 11.90 7.89 4.59
C SER A 262 12.15 8.81 3.40
N ILE A 263 11.85 10.11 3.56
CA ILE A 263 12.11 11.12 2.53
C ILE A 263 13.61 11.30 2.35
N LEU A 264 14.39 11.42 3.43
CA LEU A 264 15.84 11.62 3.36
C LEU A 264 16.53 10.43 2.71
N ILE A 265 16.32 9.22 3.25
CA ILE A 265 16.97 8.00 2.75
C ILE A 265 16.43 7.66 1.35
N GLY A 266 15.13 7.82 1.11
CA GLY A 266 14.53 7.63 -0.22
C GLY A 266 15.09 8.60 -1.26
N SER A 267 15.31 9.88 -0.90
CA SER A 267 15.95 10.87 -1.78
C SER A 267 17.38 10.46 -2.13
N VAL A 268 18.15 10.02 -1.14
CA VAL A 268 19.52 9.53 -1.35
C VAL A 268 19.50 8.32 -2.28
N ILE A 269 18.64 7.33 -2.05
CA ILE A 269 18.49 6.16 -2.91
C ILE A 269 18.11 6.59 -4.33
N TYR A 270 17.14 7.49 -4.50
CA TYR A 270 16.74 7.98 -5.81
C TYR A 270 17.88 8.67 -6.57
N LEU A 271 18.65 9.52 -5.89
CA LEU A 271 19.80 10.20 -6.48
C LEU A 271 20.91 9.20 -6.86
N LEU A 272 21.20 8.22 -5.99
CA LEU A 272 22.16 7.14 -6.27
C LEU A 272 21.73 6.31 -7.49
N LEU A 273 20.45 5.90 -7.54
CA LEU A 273 19.92 5.17 -8.70
C LEU A 273 20.03 6.01 -9.97
N ARG A 274 19.74 7.31 -9.91
CA ARG A 274 19.87 8.22 -11.05
C ARG A 274 21.32 8.40 -11.50
N LEU A 275 22.27 8.42 -10.55
CA LEU A 275 23.71 8.50 -10.82
C LEU A 275 24.22 7.21 -11.49
N ILE A 276 23.85 6.04 -10.95
CA ILE A 276 24.25 4.72 -11.46
C ILE A 276 23.63 4.44 -12.83
N LEU A 277 22.32 4.61 -12.95
CA LEU A 277 21.57 4.29 -14.18
C LEU A 277 21.75 5.36 -15.26
N ARG A 278 22.25 6.55 -14.89
CA ARG A 278 22.43 7.75 -15.75
C ARG A 278 21.17 8.13 -16.54
N LYS A 279 20.01 7.69 -16.04
CA LYS A 279 18.68 7.83 -16.66
C LYS A 279 17.65 8.03 -15.56
N ARG A 280 16.49 8.57 -15.94
CA ARG A 280 15.30 8.60 -15.10
C ARG A 280 14.77 7.18 -14.87
N LEU A 281 14.17 6.93 -13.73
CA LEU A 281 13.67 5.60 -13.39
C LEU A 281 12.54 5.18 -14.33
N ALA A 282 11.64 6.09 -14.68
CA ALA A 282 10.59 5.81 -15.64
C ALA A 282 11.14 5.37 -17.01
N THR A 283 12.25 5.96 -17.46
CA THR A 283 12.92 5.59 -18.71
C THR A 283 13.58 4.20 -18.65
N VAL A 284 14.03 3.78 -17.46
CA VAL A 284 14.59 2.45 -17.24
C VAL A 284 13.49 1.39 -17.26
N LEU A 285 12.29 1.70 -16.76
CA LEU A 285 11.15 0.78 -16.75
C LEU A 285 10.36 0.75 -18.06
N GLN A 286 10.35 1.82 -18.84
CA GLN A 286 9.59 1.91 -20.09
C GLN A 286 9.83 0.75 -21.09
N PRO A 287 11.05 0.22 -21.29
CA PRO A 287 11.27 -0.95 -22.14
C PRO A 287 10.44 -2.19 -21.72
N LEU A 288 10.12 -2.32 -20.42
CA LEU A 288 9.34 -3.44 -19.87
C LEU A 288 7.85 -3.34 -20.22
N THR A 289 7.35 -2.17 -20.63
CA THR A 289 5.94 -1.99 -21.00
C THR A 289 5.70 -2.00 -22.51
N LYS A 290 6.75 -1.94 -23.34
CA LYS A 290 6.64 -1.81 -24.81
C LYS A 290 5.76 -2.88 -25.47
N LYS A 291 5.76 -4.10 -24.93
CA LYS A 291 5.01 -5.24 -25.48
C LYS A 291 3.60 -5.39 -24.93
N SER A 292 3.24 -4.66 -23.88
CA SER A 292 1.89 -4.67 -23.35
C SER A 292 0.92 -4.11 -24.40
N ASN A 293 -0.22 -4.75 -24.63
CA ASN A 293 -1.24 -4.18 -25.51
C ASN A 293 -1.92 -2.98 -24.83
N SER A 294 -1.90 -1.80 -25.46
CA SER A 294 -2.43 -0.56 -24.87
C SER A 294 -3.95 -0.63 -24.68
N GLN A 295 -4.67 -1.17 -25.66
CA GLN A 295 -6.12 -1.33 -25.59
C GLN A 295 -6.51 -2.32 -24.49
N LEU A 296 -5.74 -3.41 -24.37
CA LEU A 296 -5.94 -4.37 -23.30
C LEU A 296 -5.69 -3.76 -21.91
N MET A 297 -4.64 -2.95 -21.73
CA MET A 297 -4.39 -2.28 -20.43
C MET A 297 -5.52 -1.31 -20.06
N ASP A 298 -6.04 -0.57 -21.04
CA ASP A 298 -7.18 0.30 -20.83
C ASP A 298 -8.46 -0.49 -20.48
N GLU A 299 -8.71 -1.61 -21.16
CA GLU A 299 -9.84 -2.50 -20.89
C GLU A 299 -9.76 -3.16 -19.50
N ILE A 300 -8.59 -3.68 -19.13
CA ILE A 300 -8.34 -4.22 -17.78
C ILE A 300 -8.56 -3.13 -16.75
N GLY A 301 -8.08 -1.92 -17.02
CA GLY A 301 -8.27 -0.76 -16.16
C GLY A 301 -9.75 -0.47 -15.92
N TYR A 302 -10.52 -0.37 -16.99
CA TYR A 302 -11.96 -0.11 -16.93
C TYR A 302 -12.73 -1.24 -16.22
N ARG A 303 -12.51 -2.50 -16.61
CA ARG A 303 -13.21 -3.65 -16.03
C ARG A 303 -12.89 -3.83 -14.55
N SER A 304 -11.66 -3.50 -14.13
CA SER A 304 -11.29 -3.48 -12.71
C SER A 304 -12.11 -2.43 -11.95
N VAL A 305 -12.31 -1.22 -12.50
CA VAL A 305 -13.19 -0.22 -11.85
C VAL A 305 -14.65 -0.68 -11.84
N LEU A 306 -15.13 -1.28 -12.94
CA LEU A 306 -16.50 -1.77 -13.05
C LEU A 306 -16.85 -2.81 -11.97
N ILE A 307 -15.89 -3.67 -11.61
CA ILE A 307 -16.05 -4.69 -10.55
C ILE A 307 -15.74 -4.10 -9.17
N GLY A 308 -14.65 -3.35 -9.05
CA GLY A 308 -14.18 -2.81 -7.77
C GLY A 308 -15.13 -1.78 -7.18
N PHE A 309 -15.80 -0.96 -8.01
CA PHE A 309 -16.68 0.10 -7.55
C PHE A 309 -17.92 -0.42 -6.79
N PRO A 310 -18.70 -1.41 -7.28
CA PRO A 310 -19.78 -2.01 -6.48
C PRO A 310 -19.30 -2.70 -5.20
N VAL A 311 -18.18 -3.42 -5.26
CA VAL A 311 -17.59 -4.09 -4.08
C VAL A 311 -17.18 -3.06 -3.03
N PHE A 312 -16.49 -1.99 -3.45
CA PHE A 312 -16.13 -0.87 -2.59
C PHE A 312 -17.36 -0.18 -2.01
N THR A 313 -18.41 0.04 -2.82
CA THR A 313 -19.67 0.66 -2.36
C THR A 313 -20.34 -0.17 -1.26
N LEU A 314 -20.40 -1.49 -1.44
CA LEU A 314 -20.93 -2.41 -0.44
C LEU A 314 -20.08 -2.39 0.83
N GLY A 315 -18.76 -2.54 0.69
CA GLY A 315 -17.85 -2.57 1.83
C GLY A 315 -17.75 -1.22 2.52
N ALA A 316 -17.16 -0.23 1.86
CA ALA A 316 -16.74 1.04 2.45
C ALA A 316 -17.86 2.05 2.72
N LEU A 317 -19.06 1.85 2.16
CA LEU A 317 -20.22 2.70 2.47
C LEU A 317 -21.34 1.90 3.15
N ILE A 318 -21.92 0.91 2.49
CA ILE A 318 -23.15 0.27 2.99
C ILE A 318 -22.89 -0.49 4.29
N PHE A 319 -21.95 -1.44 4.28
CA PHE A 319 -21.60 -2.22 5.47
C PHE A 319 -20.90 -1.36 6.52
N ALA A 320 -20.16 -0.33 6.11
CA ALA A 320 -19.59 0.67 7.00
C ALA A 320 -20.68 1.38 7.82
N MET A 321 -21.73 1.88 7.16
CA MET A 321 -22.85 2.57 7.81
C MET A 321 -23.60 1.66 8.77
N ILE A 322 -23.80 0.38 8.41
CA ILE A 322 -24.44 -0.61 9.29
C ILE A 322 -23.59 -0.83 10.55
N TRP A 323 -22.28 -1.06 10.39
CA TRP A 323 -21.37 -1.20 11.52
C TRP A 323 -21.33 0.07 12.38
N ALA A 324 -21.28 1.27 11.78
CA ALA A 324 -21.26 2.53 12.50
C ALA A 324 -22.52 2.73 13.35
N HIS A 325 -23.68 2.30 12.84
CA HIS A 325 -24.93 2.34 13.60
C HIS A 325 -24.89 1.39 14.80
N GLU A 326 -24.34 0.19 14.65
CA GLU A 326 -24.17 -0.73 15.79
C GLU A 326 -23.14 -0.22 16.82
N ALA A 327 -22.03 0.36 16.36
CA ALA A 327 -20.94 0.78 17.24
C ALA A 327 -21.22 2.11 17.94
N TRP A 328 -21.85 3.06 17.24
CA TRP A 328 -21.98 4.46 17.68
C TRP A 328 -23.40 5.02 17.59
N SER A 329 -24.40 4.17 17.30
CA SER A 329 -25.81 4.57 17.17
C SER A 329 -26.07 5.63 16.09
N ARG A 330 -25.19 5.75 15.09
CA ARG A 330 -25.31 6.67 13.94
C ARG A 330 -24.75 6.04 12.67
N PHE A 331 -25.35 6.30 11.52
CA PHE A 331 -24.88 5.75 10.24
C PHE A 331 -23.66 6.47 9.68
N TRP A 332 -23.48 7.75 10.03
CA TRP A 332 -22.40 8.58 9.51
C TRP A 332 -22.01 9.63 10.54
N GLY A 333 -20.73 9.99 10.55
CA GLY A 333 -20.11 10.82 11.54
C GLY A 333 -19.15 11.89 11.04
N TRP A 334 -18.93 11.98 9.72
CA TRP A 334 -18.00 12.92 9.08
C TRP A 334 -16.57 12.81 9.60
N ASP A 335 -16.19 11.63 10.09
CA ASP A 335 -14.83 11.40 10.49
C ASP A 335 -13.92 11.34 9.25
N PRO A 336 -12.60 11.56 9.39
CA PRO A 336 -11.69 11.53 8.26
C PRO A 336 -11.82 10.28 7.38
N LYS A 337 -11.96 9.08 7.95
CA LYS A 337 -12.02 7.84 7.15
C LYS A 337 -13.32 7.73 6.35
N GLU A 338 -14.45 8.05 6.95
CA GLU A 338 -15.74 8.14 6.26
C GLU A 338 -15.69 9.17 5.12
N VAL A 339 -15.15 10.37 5.37
CA VAL A 339 -15.02 11.42 4.35
C VAL A 339 -14.16 10.94 3.18
N TRP A 340 -13.01 10.30 3.44
CA TRP A 340 -12.14 9.80 2.39
C TRP A 340 -12.71 8.59 1.65
N ALA A 341 -13.53 7.76 2.31
CA ALA A 341 -14.31 6.71 1.65
C ALA A 341 -15.34 7.32 0.67
N LEU A 342 -16.04 8.38 1.09
CA LEU A 342 -16.98 9.12 0.22
C LEU A 342 -16.26 9.79 -0.96
N ILE A 343 -15.11 10.42 -0.73
CA ILE A 343 -14.28 11.01 -1.80
C ILE A 343 -13.88 9.93 -2.81
N THR A 344 -13.43 8.76 -2.33
CA THR A 344 -13.05 7.62 -3.18
C THR A 344 -14.25 7.15 -4.01
N PHE A 345 -15.41 6.97 -3.39
CA PHE A 345 -16.65 6.61 -4.07
C PHE A 345 -17.01 7.61 -5.17
N LEU A 346 -17.10 8.90 -4.85
CA LEU A 346 -17.44 9.94 -5.82
C LEU A 346 -16.42 10.01 -6.96
N PHE A 347 -15.14 9.86 -6.65
CA PHE A 347 -14.08 9.86 -7.66
C PHE A 347 -14.24 8.71 -8.67
N TYR A 348 -14.46 7.48 -8.21
CA TYR A 348 -14.67 6.34 -9.12
C TYR A 348 -16.04 6.34 -9.79
N ALA A 349 -17.07 6.94 -9.18
CA ALA A 349 -18.33 7.24 -9.86
C ALA A 349 -18.11 8.21 -11.03
N VAL A 350 -17.31 9.26 -10.84
CA VAL A 350 -16.91 10.19 -11.91
C VAL A 350 -16.06 9.48 -12.96
N PHE A 351 -15.15 8.59 -12.58
CA PHE A 351 -14.39 7.76 -13.53
C PHE A 351 -15.34 6.99 -14.46
N LEU A 352 -16.30 6.26 -13.88
CA LEU A 352 -17.27 5.45 -14.65
C LEU A 352 -18.18 6.34 -15.50
N HIS A 353 -18.64 7.45 -14.94
CA HIS A 353 -19.45 8.42 -15.67
C HIS A 353 -18.71 8.96 -16.89
N LEU A 354 -17.46 9.42 -16.75
CA LEU A 354 -16.66 9.94 -17.87
C LEU A 354 -16.37 8.86 -18.92
N ARG A 355 -16.22 7.60 -18.49
CA ARG A 355 -16.03 6.48 -19.39
C ARG A 355 -17.28 6.20 -20.22
N LEU A 356 -18.45 6.16 -19.59
CA LEU A 356 -19.72 5.84 -20.24
C LEU A 356 -20.32 7.01 -21.03
N SER A 357 -20.23 8.24 -20.52
CA SER A 357 -20.89 9.41 -21.12
C SER A 357 -20.02 10.13 -22.15
N LYS A 358 -18.71 10.25 -21.88
CA LYS A 358 -17.77 11.00 -22.74
C LYS A 358 -16.80 10.11 -23.51
N GLY A 359 -16.89 8.78 -23.37
CA GLY A 359 -15.99 7.83 -24.04
C GLY A 359 -14.52 8.06 -23.68
N TRP A 360 -14.22 8.41 -22.43
CA TRP A 360 -12.83 8.66 -22.02
C TRP A 360 -12.03 7.36 -21.99
N GLU A 361 -11.19 7.17 -23.00
CA GLU A 361 -10.33 5.99 -23.11
C GLU A 361 -8.84 6.32 -23.12
N GLY A 362 -8.03 5.29 -22.88
CA GLY A 362 -6.59 5.34 -22.96
C GLY A 362 -5.99 6.29 -21.94
N LYS A 363 -5.23 7.28 -22.43
CA LYS A 363 -4.41 8.16 -21.60
C LYS A 363 -5.19 8.93 -20.53
N LYS A 364 -6.40 9.40 -20.86
CA LYS A 364 -7.24 10.13 -19.89
C LYS A 364 -7.69 9.20 -18.76
N SER A 365 -8.22 8.03 -19.13
CA SER A 365 -8.66 7.01 -18.17
C SER A 365 -7.50 6.53 -17.30
N ALA A 366 -6.32 6.31 -17.87
CA ALA A 366 -5.14 5.87 -17.16
C ALA A 366 -4.65 6.87 -16.10
N TRP A 367 -4.71 8.18 -16.38
CA TRP A 367 -4.39 9.21 -15.37
C TRP A 367 -5.42 9.26 -14.24
N ILE A 368 -6.72 9.14 -14.54
CA ILE A 368 -7.74 9.10 -13.50
C ILE A 368 -7.54 7.85 -12.63
N ALA A 369 -7.22 6.69 -13.21
CA ALA A 369 -6.96 5.47 -12.45
C ALA A 369 -5.80 5.64 -11.46
N LEU A 370 -4.69 6.27 -11.88
CA LEU A 370 -3.57 6.59 -10.99
C LEU A 370 -3.97 7.54 -9.86
N ILE A 371 -4.71 8.60 -10.16
CA ILE A 371 -5.18 9.55 -9.15
C ILE A 371 -6.11 8.86 -8.16
N GLY A 372 -6.99 7.97 -8.62
CA GLY A 372 -7.87 7.19 -7.75
C GLY A 372 -7.10 6.32 -6.76
N PHE A 373 -6.03 5.68 -7.22
CA PHE A 373 -5.15 4.92 -6.31
C PHE A 373 -4.39 5.82 -5.34
N ILE A 374 -3.97 7.02 -5.76
CA ILE A 374 -3.39 8.00 -4.83
C ILE A 374 -4.38 8.39 -3.74
N ILE A 375 -5.67 8.55 -4.07
CA ILE A 375 -6.73 8.83 -3.08
C ILE A 375 -6.88 7.67 -2.09
N ILE A 376 -6.89 6.42 -2.57
CA ILE A 376 -6.92 5.23 -1.70
C ILE A 376 -5.69 5.18 -0.79
N MET A 377 -4.49 5.42 -1.33
CA MET A 377 -3.24 5.43 -0.55
C MET A 377 -3.19 6.59 0.44
N PHE A 378 -3.78 7.74 0.11
CA PHE A 378 -3.92 8.84 1.06
C PHE A 378 -4.79 8.45 2.25
N ASN A 379 -5.91 7.75 2.01
CA ASN A 379 -6.74 7.23 3.09
C ASN A 379 -6.00 6.21 3.97
N LEU A 380 -5.28 5.27 3.36
CA LEU A 380 -4.51 4.25 4.09
C LEU A 380 -3.36 4.87 4.90
N ILE A 381 -2.62 5.84 4.35
CA ILE A 381 -1.37 6.33 4.95
C ILE A 381 -1.63 7.65 5.68
N ALA A 382 -2.02 8.70 4.95
CA ALA A 382 -2.06 10.06 5.49
C ALA A 382 -3.16 10.25 6.55
N VAL A 383 -4.35 9.67 6.36
CA VAL A 383 -5.41 9.78 7.36
C VAL A 383 -4.99 9.13 8.68
N ASN A 384 -4.34 7.97 8.63
CA ASN A 384 -3.88 7.27 9.85
C ASN A 384 -2.62 7.91 10.50
N LEU A 385 -1.82 8.66 9.73
CA LEU A 385 -0.61 9.32 10.24
C LEU A 385 -0.84 10.75 10.72
N ILE A 386 -1.73 11.50 10.06
CA ILE A 386 -1.84 12.96 10.19
C ILE A 386 -3.17 13.40 10.83
N LEU A 387 -4.27 12.67 10.58
CA LEU A 387 -5.60 13.08 11.00
C LEU A 387 -6.08 12.25 12.20
N ALA A 388 -6.34 12.91 13.33
CA ALA A 388 -6.98 12.28 14.47
C ALA A 388 -8.47 12.03 14.16
N GLY A 389 -8.97 10.82 14.42
CA GLY A 389 -10.37 10.45 14.21
C GLY A 389 -10.78 9.24 15.06
N LEU A 390 -12.09 8.99 15.18
CA LEU A 390 -12.65 7.89 15.99
C LEU A 390 -12.25 6.49 15.49
N HIS A 391 -11.72 6.40 14.27
CA HIS A 391 -11.14 5.20 13.68
C HIS A 391 -9.60 5.18 13.74
N SER A 392 -8.97 6.09 14.47
CA SER A 392 -7.54 6.05 14.73
C SER A 392 -7.25 4.78 15.53
N TYR A 393 -6.64 3.79 14.89
CA TYR A 393 -6.03 2.63 15.57
C TYR A 393 -4.74 3.09 16.25
N ALA A 394 -4.86 4.06 17.17
CA ALA A 394 -3.78 4.53 18.03
C ALA A 394 -3.67 3.64 19.25
#